data_AF-A0A818B7L3-F1
#
_entry.id   AF-A0A818B7L3-F1
#
_cell.length_a   1.000
_cell.length_b   1.000
_cell.length_c   1.000
_cell.angle_alpha   90.00
_cell.angle_beta   90.00
_cell.angle_gamma   90.00
#
_symmetry.space_group_name_H-M   'P 1'
#
loop_
_entity.id
_entity.type
_entity.pdbx_description
1 polymer ?
#
loop_
_entity_poly.entity_id
_entity_poly.type
_entity_poly.pdbx_seq_one_letter_code
_entity_poly.pdbx_strand_id
1 'polypeptide(L)'
;MATNANVDSSGVAPMLTGTNDAALFDSVSRIGLNRTLFTCPITLDIMENPVTTTPCGHMFDMDAINEYLTVNNTCPVCRTVVA
;
A
#
# COMPACT_ATOMS: atom_id res chain seq x y z
N MET A 1 10.16 45.21 10.88
CA MET A 1 10.90 44.12 10.20
C MET A 1 10.12 42.84 10.35
N ALA A 2 9.48 42.39 9.27
CA ALA A 2 9.17 41.00 8.89
C ALA A 2 8.17 41.09 7.71
N THR A 3 8.58 40.52 6.58
CA THR A 3 8.00 40.70 5.24
C THR A 3 6.74 39.86 5.01
N ASN A 4 5.80 40.44 4.28
CA ASN A 4 4.61 39.86 3.69
C ASN A 4 4.96 38.86 2.56
N ALA A 5 4.57 37.60 2.72
CA ALA A 5 4.59 36.62 1.63
C ALA A 5 3.24 36.66 0.89
N ASN A 6 3.27 37.06 -0.37
CA ASN A 6 2.13 37.08 -1.28
C ASN A 6 2.24 35.84 -2.18
N VAL A 7 1.23 34.97 -2.20
CA VAL A 7 1.14 33.86 -3.17
C VAL A 7 0.04 34.26 -4.15
N ASP A 8 0.44 34.49 -5.41
CA ASP A 8 -0.44 34.96 -6.46
C ASP A 8 -1.32 33.85 -7.03
N SER A 9 -2.46 34.29 -7.55
CA SER A 9 -3.52 33.46 -8.11
C SER A 9 -3.56 33.70 -9.61
N SER A 10 -2.87 32.89 -10.43
CA SER A 10 -3.22 32.56 -11.83
C SER A 10 -2.09 31.79 -12.53
N GLY A 11 -2.32 30.53 -12.90
CA GLY A 11 -1.34 29.82 -13.73
C GLY A 11 -1.84 28.46 -14.19
N VAL A 12 -2.80 28.45 -15.10
CA VAL A 12 -3.36 27.26 -15.75
C VAL A 12 -2.25 26.33 -16.27
N ALA A 13 -2.21 25.08 -15.78
CA ALA A 13 -1.40 24.01 -16.38
C ALA A 13 -2.05 23.52 -17.69
N PRO A 14 -1.24 23.17 -18.72
CA PRO A 14 -1.74 22.85 -20.05
C PRO A 14 -2.54 21.56 -20.05
N MET A 15 -3.54 21.51 -20.94
CA MET A 15 -4.30 20.30 -21.23
C MET A 15 -3.35 19.22 -21.73
N LEU A 16 -3.13 18.19 -20.91
CA LEU A 16 -2.47 16.96 -21.37
C LEU A 16 -3.56 15.99 -21.79
N THR A 17 -3.53 15.74 -23.09
CA THR A 17 -4.28 14.75 -23.84
C THR A 17 -3.88 13.35 -23.39
N GLY A 18 -4.89 12.50 -23.21
CA GLY A 18 -4.76 11.10 -22.82
C GLY A 18 -5.57 10.86 -21.55
N THR A 19 -6.51 9.92 -21.57
CA THR A 19 -7.18 9.48 -20.34
C THR A 19 -6.19 8.64 -19.53
N ASN A 20 -5.26 9.31 -18.86
CA ASN A 20 -4.36 8.67 -17.91
C ASN A 20 -5.08 8.57 -16.57
N ASP A 21 -5.21 7.36 -16.05
CA ASP A 21 -5.82 6.97 -14.76
C ASP A 21 -5.29 7.74 -13.53
N ALA A 22 -4.37 8.70 -13.71
CA ALA A 22 -3.86 9.59 -12.67
C ALA A 22 -4.94 10.44 -11.99
N ALA A 23 -6.00 10.84 -12.71
CA ALA A 23 -7.11 11.61 -12.12
C ALA A 23 -8.01 10.74 -11.21
N LEU A 24 -8.15 9.44 -11.52
CA LEU A 24 -8.82 8.48 -10.63
C LEU A 24 -7.92 8.10 -9.45
N PHE A 25 -6.60 8.10 -9.62
CA PHE A 25 -5.65 7.81 -8.55
C PHE A 25 -5.69 8.85 -7.41
N ASP A 26 -5.88 10.13 -7.71
CA ASP A 26 -6.11 11.17 -6.67
C ASP A 26 -7.44 10.93 -5.93
N SER A 27 -8.50 10.63 -6.68
CA SER A 27 -9.83 10.37 -6.13
C SER A 27 -9.87 9.09 -5.27
N VAL A 28 -9.16 8.03 -5.66
CA VAL A 28 -9.00 6.77 -4.90
C VAL A 28 -8.09 6.96 -3.68
N SER A 29 -7.04 7.78 -3.78
CA SER A 29 -6.18 8.10 -2.64
C SER A 29 -6.93 8.83 -1.52
N ARG A 30 -7.97 9.63 -1.85
CA ARG A 30 -8.87 10.24 -0.87
C ARG A 30 -9.78 9.22 -0.15
N ILE A 31 -9.96 8.04 -0.72
CA ILE A 31 -10.61 6.87 -0.08
C ILE A 31 -9.60 6.14 0.85
N GLY A 32 -8.31 6.50 0.82
CA GLY A 32 -7.28 5.96 1.71
C GLY A 32 -6.81 4.54 1.37
N LEU A 33 -7.19 4.01 0.22
CA LEU A 33 -6.88 2.63 -0.16
C LEU A 33 -5.48 2.56 -0.78
N ASN A 34 -4.47 2.34 0.06
CA ASN A 34 -3.08 2.24 -0.39
C ASN A 34 -2.83 0.89 -1.09
N ARG A 35 -1.99 0.88 -2.14
CA ARG A 35 -1.68 -0.34 -2.90
C ARG A 35 -0.98 -1.40 -2.03
N THR A 36 -0.24 -0.96 -1.02
CA THR A 36 0.50 -1.80 -0.07
C THR A 36 -0.41 -2.64 0.84
N LEU A 37 -1.69 -2.30 1.02
CA LEU A 37 -2.65 -3.09 1.79
C LEU A 37 -2.96 -4.42 1.12
N PHE A 38 -2.79 -4.51 -0.20
CA PHE A 38 -3.08 -5.71 -0.98
C PHE A 38 -1.81 -6.41 -1.49
N THR A 39 -0.63 -5.88 -1.17
CA THR A 39 0.65 -6.47 -1.57
C THR A 39 1.17 -7.40 -0.48
N CYS A 40 1.52 -8.63 -0.85
CA CYS A 40 2.12 -9.60 0.04
C CYS A 40 3.52 -9.13 0.47
N PRO A 41 3.82 -9.04 1.77
CA PRO A 41 5.16 -8.66 2.23
C PRO A 41 6.26 -9.68 1.89
N ILE A 42 5.90 -10.92 1.53
CA ILE A 42 6.86 -11.97 1.15
C ILE A 42 7.17 -11.91 -0.34
N THR A 43 6.15 -11.91 -1.21
CA THR A 43 6.32 -11.97 -2.67
C THR A 43 6.48 -10.61 -3.31
N LEU A 44 6.10 -9.54 -2.61
CA LEU A 44 6.06 -8.15 -3.11
C LEU A 44 5.08 -7.96 -4.28
N ASP A 45 4.14 -8.88 -4.47
CA ASP A 45 3.08 -8.83 -5.48
C ASP A 45 1.68 -8.76 -4.84
N ILE A 46 0.65 -8.46 -5.63
CA ILE A 46 -0.74 -8.46 -5.20
C ILE A 46 -1.12 -9.87 -4.71
N MET A 47 -1.70 -9.96 -3.52
CA MET A 47 -2.19 -11.21 -2.94
C MET A 47 -3.40 -11.72 -3.74
N GLU A 48 -3.33 -12.95 -4.23
CA GLU A 48 -4.48 -13.61 -4.86
C GLU A 48 -5.37 -14.25 -3.80
N ASN A 49 -4.75 -14.85 -2.80
CA ASN A 49 -5.46 -15.50 -1.70
C ASN A 49 -4.95 -15.00 -0.34
N PRO A 50 -5.36 -13.79 0.09
CA PRO A 50 -4.86 -13.18 1.31
C PRO A 50 -5.32 -13.94 2.56
N VAL A 51 -4.38 -14.28 3.44
CA VAL A 51 -4.61 -14.89 4.75
C VAL A 51 -3.95 -14.07 5.85
N THR A 52 -4.58 -14.03 7.02
CA THR A 52 -4.10 -13.26 8.17
C THR A 52 -3.50 -14.18 9.22
N THR A 53 -2.28 -13.88 9.66
CA THR A 53 -1.60 -14.61 10.73
C THR A 53 -2.08 -14.17 12.10
N THR A 54 -2.44 -15.10 12.97
CA THR A 54 -2.77 -14.85 14.38
C THR A 54 -1.51 -15.00 15.24
N PRO A 55 -1.42 -14.29 16.39
CA PRO A 55 -2.32 -13.24 16.87
C PRO A 55 -2.00 -11.84 16.28
N CYS A 56 -0.93 -11.70 15.49
CA CYS A 56 -0.40 -10.39 15.12
C CYS A 56 -1.19 -9.62 14.05
N GLY A 57 -2.02 -10.30 13.26
CA GLY A 57 -2.89 -9.67 12.27
C GLY A 57 -2.23 -9.30 10.93
N HIS A 58 -0.99 -9.73 10.66
CA HIS A 58 -0.34 -9.45 9.37
C HIS A 58 -0.87 -10.38 8.27
N MET A 59 -1.09 -9.80 7.09
CA MET A 59 -1.68 -10.45 5.94
C MET A 59 -0.63 -10.79 4.88
N PHE A 60 -0.78 -11.98 4.28
CA PHE A 60 0.13 -12.53 3.28
C PHE A 60 -0.66 -13.31 2.24
N ASP A 61 -0.05 -13.55 1.08
CA ASP A 61 -0.58 -14.56 0.17
C ASP A 61 -0.47 -15.96 0.81
N MET A 62 -1.52 -16.79 0.66
CA MET A 62 -1.63 -18.09 1.30
C MET A 62 -0.46 -19.02 0.94
N ASP A 63 -0.06 -19.08 -0.33
CA ASP A 63 0.98 -20.01 -0.75
C ASP A 63 2.33 -19.58 -0.18
N ALA A 64 2.61 -18.28 -0.22
CA ALA A 64 3.84 -17.70 0.29
C ALA A 64 4.01 -17.89 1.82
N ILE A 65 2.95 -17.65 2.61
CA ILE A 65 3.04 -17.84 4.06
C ILE A 65 3.08 -19.31 4.44
N ASN A 66 2.37 -20.18 3.72
CA ASN A 66 2.42 -21.63 3.98
C ASN A 66 3.82 -22.18 3.73
N GLU A 67 4.48 -21.81 2.62
CA GLU A 67 5.86 -22.20 2.33
C GLU A 67 6.81 -21.72 3.42
N TYR A 68 6.72 -20.45 3.80
CA TYR A 68 7.53 -19.87 4.87
C TYR A 68 7.35 -20.62 6.20
N LEU A 69 6.11 -21.01 6.53
CA LEU A 69 5.79 -21.69 7.78
C LEU A 69 6.23 -23.16 7.84
N THR A 70 6.70 -23.73 6.73
CA THR A 70 7.30 -25.08 6.74
C THR A 70 8.66 -25.13 7.45
N VAL A 71 9.37 -23.99 7.49
CA VAL A 71 10.73 -23.88 8.04
C VAL A 71 10.83 -22.90 9.22
N ASN A 72 9.84 -22.02 9.39
CA ASN A 72 9.76 -21.06 10.50
C ASN A 72 8.37 -21.12 11.14
N ASN A 73 8.24 -20.75 12.42
CA ASN A 73 6.94 -20.69 13.10
C ASN A 73 6.55 -19.28 13.56
N THR A 74 7.13 -18.24 12.95
CA THR A 74 6.95 -16.85 13.36
C THR A 74 6.55 -15.96 12.19
N CYS A 75 5.74 -14.92 12.41
CA CYS A 75 5.36 -13.95 11.40
C CYS A 75 6.60 -13.31 10.72
N PRO A 76 6.70 -13.28 9.37
CA PRO A 76 7.81 -12.64 8.65
C PRO A 76 8.00 -11.15 8.96
N VAL A 77 6.93 -10.45 9.37
CA VAL A 77 6.95 -9.00 9.61
C VAL A 77 7.37 -8.67 11.05
N CYS A 78 6.71 -9.28 12.04
CA CYS A 78 6.89 -8.90 13.45
C CYS A 78 7.50 -10.00 14.33
N ARG A 79 7.78 -11.18 13.77
CA ARG A 79 8.38 -12.34 14.45
C ARG A 79 7.56 -12.90 15.61
N THR A 80 6.29 -12.52 15.75
CA THR A 80 5.36 -13.17 16.68
C THR A 80 5.13 -14.61 16.24
N VAL A 81 5.14 -15.57 17.18
CA VAL A 81 4.82 -16.97 16.88
C VAL A 81 3.42 -17.06 16.28
N VAL A 82 3.31 -17.72 15.13
CA VAL A 82 2.03 -18.00 14.47
C VAL A 82 1.43 -19.24 15.12
N ALA A 83 0.14 -19.18 15.47
CA ALA A 83 -0.58 -20.21 16.20
C ALA A 83 -1.61 -20.92 15.32
#